data_AF-A0A368N741-F1
#
_entry.id   AF-A0A368N741-F1
#
_cell.length_a   1.000
_cell.length_b   1.000
_cell.length_c   1.000
_cell.angle_alpha   90.00
_cell.angle_beta   90.00
_cell.angle_gamma   90.00
#
_symmetry.space_group_name_H-M   'P 1'
#
loop_
_entity.id
_entity.type
_entity.pdbx_description
1 polymer ?
#
loop_
_entity_poly.entity_id
_entity_poly.type
_entity_poly.pdbx_seq_one_letter_code
_entity_poly.pdbx_strand_id
1 'polypeptide(L)'
;MRISHFVQIATVMMLLLAGTASAAIIGVGEGGRIIDAPAVIDDDSVFCSAFSEQGECEMLGFDERQGVGLANNLSVDQGVLASGDIDSHMIFLNTMGRVSAKLTVDWYFDGKIIGVMSDRNGKLEALASAILGAEGTRYPDWFKLRGLENNDWYKVDGNKLTFHSYVKEPGDWIRVVTRAMIPDTSAIFLSFCLLALLGWRQCLADTNDL
;
A
#
# COMPACT_ATOMS: atom_id res chain seq x y z
N MET A 1 1.14 50.67 -44.59
CA MET A 1 0.37 50.98 -43.35
C MET A 1 -0.86 50.08 -43.40
N ARG A 2 -1.08 49.04 -42.59
CA ARG A 2 -0.63 48.68 -41.24
C ARG A 2 -0.40 47.17 -41.18
N ILE A 3 0.73 46.75 -40.62
CA ILE A 3 0.98 45.38 -40.16
C ILE A 3 0.73 45.44 -38.66
N SER A 4 -0.36 44.87 -38.19
CA SER A 4 -0.63 44.84 -36.75
C SER A 4 -1.47 43.63 -36.35
N HIS A 5 -0.77 42.76 -35.62
CA HIS A 5 -1.26 42.01 -34.47
C HIS A 5 -2.10 40.77 -34.78
N PHE A 6 -1.58 39.60 -34.40
CA PHE A 6 -2.12 38.79 -33.30
C PHE A 6 -1.32 37.48 -33.24
N VAL A 7 -0.20 37.49 -32.50
CA VAL A 7 0.44 36.25 -32.06
C VAL A 7 -0.02 36.04 -30.61
N GLN A 8 -1.17 35.37 -30.46
CA GLN A 8 -1.62 34.87 -29.16
C GLN A 8 -0.77 33.66 -28.80
N ILE A 9 0.26 33.89 -27.98
CA ILE A 9 1.02 32.83 -27.32
C ILE A 9 0.09 32.22 -26.28
N ALA A 10 -0.60 31.14 -26.65
CA ALA A 10 -1.38 30.33 -25.73
C ALA A 10 -0.43 29.49 -24.87
N THR A 11 0.07 30.06 -23.79
CA THR A 11 0.79 29.31 -22.75
C THR A 11 -0.22 28.46 -21.97
N VAL A 12 -0.52 27.26 -22.49
CA VAL A 12 -1.25 26.24 -21.73
C VAL A 12 -0.28 25.68 -20.69
N MET A 13 -0.31 26.25 -19.49
CA MET A 13 0.42 25.75 -18.33
C MET A 13 -0.29 24.48 -17.84
N MET A 14 0.00 23.35 -18.50
CA MET A 14 -0.50 22.05 -18.11
C MET A 14 0.29 21.60 -16.87
N LEU A 15 -0.24 21.93 -15.69
CA LEU A 15 0.32 21.46 -14.43
C LEU A 15 0.05 19.95 -14.34
N LEU A 16 1.02 19.14 -14.78
CA LEU A 16 1.01 17.70 -14.56
C LEU A 16 1.14 17.46 -13.05
N LEU A 17 0.02 17.18 -12.41
CA LEU A 17 -0.01 16.54 -11.10
C LEU A 17 0.53 15.12 -11.32
N ALA A 18 1.84 14.94 -11.13
CA ALA A 18 2.40 13.61 -10.95
C ALA A 18 1.84 13.08 -9.62
N GLY A 19 0.74 12.35 -9.69
CA GLY A 19 0.24 11.59 -8.55
C GLY A 19 1.28 10.54 -8.18
N THR A 20 1.61 10.42 -6.90
CA THR A 20 2.36 9.28 -6.38
C THR A 20 1.52 8.03 -6.66
N ALA A 21 2.05 7.07 -7.43
CA ALA A 21 1.35 5.82 -7.61
C ALA A 21 1.50 5.00 -6.32
N SER A 22 0.37 4.56 -5.77
CA SER A 22 0.29 3.74 -4.55
C SER A 22 0.29 2.27 -4.92
N ALA A 23 0.93 1.46 -4.09
CA ALA A 23 0.76 0.02 -4.08
C ALA A 23 -0.44 -0.38 -3.22
N ALA A 24 -1.28 -1.29 -3.69
CA ALA A 24 -2.42 -1.85 -2.98
C ALA A 24 -2.28 -3.36 -2.77
N ILE A 25 -3.03 -3.90 -1.81
CA ILE A 25 -3.37 -5.33 -1.80
C ILE A 25 -4.31 -5.59 -2.99
N ILE A 26 -3.85 -6.36 -3.97
CA ILE A 26 -4.59 -6.64 -5.22
C ILE A 26 -5.25 -8.01 -5.23
N GLY A 27 -4.97 -8.85 -4.24
CA GLY A 27 -5.56 -10.18 -4.15
C GLY A 27 -5.21 -10.89 -2.85
N VAL A 28 -6.04 -11.87 -2.52
CA VAL A 28 -5.88 -12.72 -1.35
C VAL A 28 -6.31 -14.16 -1.70
N GLY A 29 -5.61 -15.14 -1.14
CA GLY A 29 -5.92 -16.56 -1.26
C GLY A 29 -7.12 -16.97 -0.38
N GLU A 30 -7.45 -18.26 -0.44
CA GLU A 30 -8.50 -18.85 0.40
C GLU A 30 -8.22 -18.62 1.90
N GLY A 31 -9.27 -18.27 2.65
CA GLY A 31 -9.18 -17.99 4.08
C GLY A 31 -8.71 -16.58 4.43
N GLY A 32 -8.55 -15.69 3.45
CA GLY A 32 -8.32 -14.26 3.72
C GLY A 32 -9.29 -13.32 3.03
N ARG A 33 -9.38 -12.11 3.55
CA ARG A 33 -10.23 -11.04 2.99
C ARG A 33 -9.57 -9.67 3.12
N ILE A 34 -9.69 -8.89 2.05
CA ILE A 34 -9.36 -7.47 2.02
C ILE A 34 -10.54 -6.68 2.57
N ILE A 35 -10.30 -5.81 3.54
CA ILE A 35 -11.31 -4.93 4.15
C ILE A 35 -10.89 -3.46 4.01
N ASP A 36 -11.82 -2.55 4.23
CA ASP A 36 -11.47 -1.14 4.46
C ASP A 36 -10.77 -0.99 5.81
N ALA A 37 -9.92 0.04 5.93
CA ALA A 37 -9.26 0.36 7.19
C ALA A 37 -10.30 0.64 8.30
N PRO A 38 -10.34 -0.16 9.38
CA PRO A 38 -11.34 -0.01 10.43
C PRO A 38 -11.04 1.22 11.29
N ALA A 39 -12.04 1.78 11.97
CA ALA A 39 -11.83 2.89 12.90
C ALA A 39 -10.94 2.51 14.10
N VAL A 40 -10.95 1.24 14.49
CA VAL A 40 -10.14 0.68 15.58
C VAL A 40 -9.67 -0.72 15.16
N ILE A 41 -8.41 -1.04 15.45
CA ILE A 41 -7.85 -2.39 15.27
C ILE A 41 -7.26 -2.90 16.60
N ASP A 42 -8.13 -3.24 17.54
CA ASP A 42 -7.74 -3.92 18.78
C ASP A 42 -8.12 -5.41 18.75
N ASP A 43 -7.77 -6.14 19.80
CA ASP A 43 -8.01 -7.59 19.98
C ASP A 43 -9.47 -7.98 19.69
N ASP A 44 -10.42 -7.21 20.22
CA ASP A 44 -11.84 -7.57 20.26
C ASP A 44 -12.73 -6.79 19.27
N SER A 45 -12.20 -5.84 18.50
CA SER A 45 -13.03 -5.00 17.60
C SER A 45 -13.21 -5.56 16.21
N VAL A 46 -12.25 -6.33 15.71
CA VAL A 46 -12.28 -6.92 14.36
C VAL A 46 -11.78 -8.35 14.44
N PHE A 47 -12.68 -9.33 14.42
CA PHE A 47 -12.37 -10.75 14.69
C PHE A 47 -13.11 -11.72 13.76
N CYS A 48 -12.63 -12.97 13.73
CA CYS A 48 -13.08 -14.07 12.88
C CYS A 48 -14.60 -14.31 12.78
N SER A 49 -15.37 -14.20 13.87
CA SER A 49 -16.77 -14.63 13.87
C SER A 49 -17.77 -13.56 13.40
N ALA A 50 -17.29 -12.36 13.06
CA ALA A 50 -18.18 -11.25 12.72
C ALA A 50 -18.47 -11.10 11.21
N PHE A 51 -17.76 -11.81 10.33
CA PHE A 51 -17.72 -11.38 8.92
C PHE A 51 -17.77 -12.45 7.83
N SER A 52 -17.60 -13.76 8.07
CA SER A 52 -17.85 -14.76 7.02
C SER A 52 -19.31 -15.21 7.05
N GLU A 53 -19.96 -15.28 5.89
CA GLU A 53 -21.34 -15.80 5.77
C GLU A 53 -21.43 -17.28 6.19
N GLN A 54 -20.30 -17.97 6.19
CA GLN A 54 -20.15 -19.39 6.52
C GLN A 54 -19.72 -19.64 7.97
N GLY A 55 -19.39 -18.60 8.75
CA GLY A 55 -18.90 -18.74 10.14
C GLY A 55 -17.48 -19.29 10.27
N GLU A 56 -16.71 -19.30 9.18
CA GLU A 56 -15.30 -19.67 9.17
C GLU A 56 -14.41 -18.47 9.49
N CYS A 57 -13.28 -18.75 10.14
CA CYS A 57 -12.26 -17.74 10.46
C CYS A 57 -11.56 -17.24 9.18
N GLU A 58 -11.40 -15.93 9.04
CA GLU A 58 -10.65 -15.32 7.94
C GLU A 58 -9.52 -14.45 8.47
N MET A 59 -8.38 -14.46 7.77
CA MET A 59 -7.29 -13.51 7.97
C MET A 59 -7.63 -12.22 7.23
N LEU A 60 -7.54 -11.09 7.92
CA LEU A 60 -7.97 -9.80 7.39
C LEU A 60 -6.76 -8.96 7.03
N GLY A 61 -6.92 -8.11 6.01
CA GLY A 61 -5.90 -7.15 5.66
C GLY A 61 -6.48 -5.93 4.97
N PHE A 62 -5.79 -4.81 5.11
CA PHE A 62 -6.18 -3.54 4.50
C PHE A 62 -4.97 -2.70 4.17
N ASP A 63 -5.15 -1.82 3.19
CA ASP A 63 -4.17 -0.82 2.82
C ASP A 63 -4.14 0.31 3.87
N GLU A 64 -2.95 0.63 4.35
CA GLU A 64 -2.72 1.74 5.27
C GLU A 64 -2.32 3.00 4.48
N ARG A 65 -1.39 3.82 4.98
CA ARG A 65 -0.94 4.98 4.21
C ARG A 65 -0.10 4.57 3.02
N GLN A 66 -0.31 5.31 1.95
CA GLN A 66 0.32 5.15 0.66
C GLN A 66 1.18 6.36 0.31
N GLY A 67 2.26 6.17 -0.46
CA GLY A 67 3.19 7.20 -0.89
C GLY A 67 3.91 7.89 0.28
N VAL A 68 4.17 7.17 1.37
CA VAL A 68 4.76 7.74 2.58
C VAL A 68 6.26 7.95 2.38
N GLY A 69 6.67 9.21 2.32
CA GLY A 69 8.09 9.58 2.31
C GLY A 69 8.74 9.40 3.68
N LEU A 70 9.66 8.44 3.79
CA LEU A 70 10.41 8.19 5.02
C LEU A 70 11.48 9.26 5.27
N ALA A 71 11.28 10.09 6.29
CA ALA A 71 12.26 11.08 6.75
C ALA A 71 13.42 10.45 7.54
N ASN A 72 13.17 9.30 8.18
CA ASN A 72 14.15 8.55 8.96
C ASN A 72 14.12 7.08 8.57
N ASN A 73 15.22 6.40 8.85
CA ASN A 73 15.34 4.95 8.73
C ASN A 73 14.26 4.24 9.55
N LEU A 74 13.67 3.20 8.96
CA LEU A 74 12.58 2.42 9.56
C LEU A 74 13.01 0.96 9.75
N SER A 75 13.00 0.46 10.98
CA SER A 75 13.39 -0.92 11.29
C SER A 75 12.31 -1.92 10.87
N VAL A 76 12.74 -3.03 10.26
CA VAL A 76 11.91 -4.17 9.82
C VAL A 76 12.64 -5.47 10.19
N ASP A 77 11.98 -6.62 10.09
CA ASP A 77 12.53 -7.89 10.61
C ASP A 77 13.92 -8.25 10.07
N GLN A 78 14.17 -7.96 8.79
CA GLN A 78 15.42 -8.30 8.10
C GLN A 78 16.33 -7.09 7.84
N GLY A 79 16.13 -5.99 8.57
CA GLY A 79 17.04 -4.85 8.53
C GLY A 79 16.36 -3.50 8.70
N VAL A 80 16.73 -2.56 7.83
CA VAL A 80 16.31 -1.17 7.92
C VAL A 80 15.97 -0.69 6.52
N LEU A 81 14.78 -0.10 6.39
CA LEU A 81 14.39 0.65 5.20
C LEU A 81 15.00 2.04 5.29
N ALA A 82 15.79 2.39 4.28
CA ALA A 82 16.30 3.75 4.12
C ALA A 82 15.18 4.70 3.68
N SER A 83 15.48 6.00 3.64
CA SER A 83 14.55 7.01 3.13
C SER A 83 14.06 6.70 1.72
N GLY A 84 12.82 7.09 1.43
CA GLY A 84 12.14 6.87 0.17
C GLY A 84 10.63 6.77 0.37
N ASP A 85 9.90 6.73 -0.74
CA ASP A 85 8.45 6.57 -0.73
C ASP A 85 8.09 5.09 -0.61
N ILE A 86 7.23 4.80 0.36
CA ILE A 86 6.77 3.44 0.65
C ILE A 86 5.27 3.41 0.85
N ASP A 87 4.74 2.21 0.71
CA ASP A 87 3.35 1.87 0.93
C ASP A 87 3.27 0.85 2.06
N SER A 88 2.17 0.90 2.82
CA SER A 88 2.01 0.05 4.01
C SER A 88 0.67 -0.65 4.02
N HIS A 89 0.67 -1.85 4.57
CA HIS A 89 -0.49 -2.74 4.61
C HIS A 89 -0.49 -3.48 5.94
N MET A 90 -1.66 -3.55 6.56
CA MET A 90 -1.86 -4.32 7.79
C MET A 90 -2.46 -5.68 7.43
N ILE A 91 -1.94 -6.76 7.99
CA ILE A 91 -2.52 -8.10 7.92
C ILE A 91 -2.59 -8.67 9.32
N PHE A 92 -3.73 -9.26 9.68
CA PHE A 92 -3.95 -9.78 11.01
C PHE A 92 -4.93 -10.94 11.06
N LEU A 93 -4.81 -11.75 12.12
CA LEU A 93 -5.75 -12.79 12.47
C LEU A 93 -6.13 -12.60 13.94
N ASN A 94 -7.39 -12.23 14.18
CA ASN A 94 -7.93 -12.05 15.53
C ASN A 94 -9.08 -13.03 15.77
N THR A 95 -9.15 -13.56 16.99
CA THR A 95 -10.18 -14.51 17.41
C THR A 95 -10.86 -13.99 18.67
N MET A 96 -12.18 -14.12 18.75
CA MET A 96 -12.91 -13.80 19.98
C MET A 96 -13.08 -15.04 20.85
N GLY A 97 -12.90 -14.92 22.16
CA GLY A 97 -13.33 -15.88 23.19
C GLY A 97 -12.45 -17.12 23.38
N ARG A 98 -11.13 -16.97 23.47
CA ARG A 98 -10.12 -18.06 23.62
C ARG A 98 -10.21 -19.17 22.55
N VAL A 99 -10.92 -18.90 21.46
CA VAL A 99 -11.01 -19.80 20.31
C VAL A 99 -9.69 -19.76 19.57
N SER A 100 -9.16 -20.93 19.21
CA SER A 100 -7.94 -20.99 18.41
C SER A 100 -8.27 -20.98 16.93
N ALA A 101 -7.56 -20.16 16.15
CA ALA A 101 -7.62 -20.18 14.69
C ALA A 101 -6.24 -20.52 14.10
N LYS A 102 -6.23 -21.18 12.95
CA LYS A 102 -5.01 -21.50 12.21
C LYS A 102 -5.24 -21.31 10.73
N LEU A 103 -4.50 -20.40 10.10
CA LEU A 103 -4.65 -20.11 8.69
C LEU A 103 -3.28 -19.97 8.02
N THR A 104 -3.24 -20.34 6.73
CA THR A 104 -2.13 -20.01 5.83
C THR A 104 -2.74 -19.31 4.63
N VAL A 105 -2.42 -18.04 4.43
CA VAL A 105 -3.02 -17.23 3.37
C VAL A 105 -1.93 -16.59 2.51
N ASP A 106 -2.15 -16.62 1.20
CA ASP A 106 -1.34 -15.89 0.24
C ASP A 106 -1.93 -14.49 0.01
N TRP A 107 -1.10 -13.46 0.18
CA TRP A 107 -1.42 -12.06 -0.06
C TRP A 107 -0.62 -11.55 -1.24
N TYR A 108 -1.29 -10.81 -2.13
CA TYR A 108 -0.72 -10.30 -3.36
C TYR A 108 -0.76 -8.79 -3.36
N PHE A 109 0.38 -8.19 -3.63
CA PHE A 109 0.56 -6.75 -3.74
C PHE A 109 0.91 -6.40 -5.18
N ASP A 110 0.52 -5.23 -5.65
CA ASP A 110 1.03 -4.68 -6.91
C ASP A 110 2.48 -4.15 -6.77
N GLY A 111 2.88 -3.74 -5.57
CA GLY A 111 4.23 -3.32 -5.19
C GLY A 111 5.12 -4.47 -4.73
N LYS A 112 6.44 -4.34 -4.95
CA LYS A 112 7.42 -5.29 -4.40
C LYS A 112 7.49 -5.13 -2.89
N ILE A 113 7.41 -6.22 -2.14
CA ILE A 113 7.61 -6.23 -0.70
C ILE A 113 9.08 -5.93 -0.41
N ILE A 114 9.33 -4.91 0.41
CA ILE A 114 10.67 -4.47 0.80
C ILE A 114 10.93 -4.65 2.30
N GLY A 115 9.87 -4.83 3.10
CA GLY A 115 10.01 -5.11 4.52
C GLY A 115 8.73 -5.71 5.11
N VAL A 116 8.89 -6.42 6.21
CA VAL A 116 7.79 -6.89 7.06
C VAL A 116 8.17 -6.54 8.50
N MET A 117 7.18 -6.12 9.28
CA MET A 117 7.27 -5.91 10.72
C MET A 117 6.40 -6.96 11.39
N SER A 118 7.04 -8.00 11.90
CA SER A 118 6.36 -9.15 12.49
C SER A 118 6.97 -9.51 13.85
N ASP A 119 7.79 -8.63 14.42
CA ASP A 119 8.56 -8.92 15.61
C ASP A 119 7.67 -9.36 16.76
N ARG A 120 8.16 -10.31 17.55
CA ARG A 120 7.46 -10.72 18.75
C ARG A 120 7.28 -9.51 19.68
N ASN A 121 6.09 -9.39 20.21
CA ASN A 121 5.56 -8.26 20.96
C ASN A 121 5.12 -7.05 20.10
N GLY A 122 5.26 -7.10 18.77
CA GLY A 122 4.75 -6.12 17.81
C GLY A 122 5.33 -4.71 17.97
N LYS A 123 6.56 -4.59 18.43
CA LYS A 123 7.18 -3.30 18.75
C LYS A 123 7.53 -2.52 17.48
N LEU A 124 8.01 -3.19 16.43
CA LEU A 124 8.35 -2.54 15.16
C LEU A 124 7.09 -1.94 14.51
N GLU A 125 6.05 -2.75 14.41
CA GLU A 125 4.78 -2.32 13.82
C GLU A 125 4.14 -1.19 14.63
N ALA A 126 4.00 -1.32 15.95
CA ALA A 126 3.35 -0.31 16.77
C ALA A 126 4.08 1.05 16.73
N LEU A 127 5.42 1.04 16.77
CA LEU A 127 6.21 2.28 16.66
C LEU A 127 6.09 2.94 15.28
N ALA A 128 5.82 2.16 14.24
CA ALA A 128 5.66 2.67 12.89
C ALA A 128 4.25 3.23 12.62
N SER A 129 3.25 2.94 13.46
CA SER A 129 1.84 3.27 13.19
C SER A 129 1.55 4.77 13.11
N ALA A 130 2.31 5.61 13.80
CA ALA A 130 2.18 7.08 13.66
C ALA A 130 2.55 7.58 12.24
N ILE A 131 3.44 6.84 11.56
CA ILE A 131 3.96 7.19 10.24
C ILE A 131 3.16 6.47 9.16
N LEU A 132 2.96 5.17 9.31
CA LEU A 132 2.41 4.28 8.29
C LEU A 132 0.93 3.95 8.47
N GLY A 133 0.38 4.07 9.67
CA GLY A 133 -1.00 3.67 9.95
C GLY A 133 -2.03 4.47 9.14
N ALA A 134 -3.11 3.80 8.74
CA ALA A 134 -4.23 4.37 8.02
C ALA A 134 -4.82 5.57 8.77
N GLU A 135 -5.19 6.63 8.02
CA GLU A 135 -5.84 7.79 8.61
C GLU A 135 -7.22 7.41 9.18
N GLY A 136 -7.50 7.82 10.41
CA GLY A 136 -8.76 7.50 11.10
C GLY A 136 -8.77 6.14 11.81
N THR A 137 -7.76 5.29 11.61
CA THR A 137 -7.61 4.02 12.35
C THR A 137 -6.85 4.24 13.66
N ARG A 138 -7.42 3.78 14.77
CA ARG A 138 -6.74 3.73 16.06
C ARG A 138 -6.03 2.38 16.23
N TYR A 139 -4.73 2.45 16.43
CA TYR A 139 -3.86 1.30 16.70
C TYR A 139 -3.59 1.18 18.21
N PRO A 140 -3.64 -0.03 18.79
CA PRO A 140 -3.21 -0.26 20.15
C PRO A 140 -1.69 -0.14 20.26
N ASP A 141 -1.20 0.07 21.48
CA ASP A 141 0.22 -0.06 21.78
C ASP A 141 0.70 -1.51 21.58
N TRP A 142 2.01 -1.72 21.64
CA TRP A 142 2.62 -3.04 21.59
C TRP A 142 2.34 -3.85 22.87
N PHE A 143 2.18 -5.16 22.75
CA PHE A 143 1.95 -6.08 23.88
C PHE A 143 2.50 -7.47 23.57
N LYS A 144 2.65 -8.30 24.60
CA LYS A 144 3.44 -9.54 24.57
C LYS A 144 3.11 -10.51 23.42
N LEU A 145 1.84 -10.55 23.04
CA LEU A 145 1.29 -11.46 22.05
C LEU A 145 0.87 -10.71 20.78
N ARG A 146 1.52 -9.58 20.47
CA ARG A 146 1.41 -8.91 19.16
C ARG A 146 2.56 -9.39 18.28
N GLY A 147 2.33 -9.56 16.98
CA GLY A 147 3.33 -10.10 16.04
C GLY A 147 3.40 -11.62 16.06
N LEU A 148 4.49 -12.20 15.52
CA LEU A 148 4.60 -13.65 15.39
C LEU A 148 5.01 -14.35 16.69
N GLU A 149 4.37 -15.48 16.97
CA GLU A 149 4.74 -16.44 17.99
C GLU A 149 5.41 -17.70 17.39
N ASN A 150 5.78 -18.66 18.23
CA ASN A 150 6.71 -19.74 17.88
C ASN A 150 6.36 -20.56 16.62
N ASN A 151 5.07 -20.68 16.28
CA ASN A 151 4.62 -21.49 15.15
C ASN A 151 4.25 -20.64 13.93
N ASP A 152 4.29 -19.32 14.06
CA ASP A 152 3.87 -18.39 13.03
C ASP A 152 5.06 -18.04 12.17
N TRP A 153 4.81 -17.84 10.89
CA TRP A 153 5.86 -17.55 9.93
C TRP A 153 5.29 -16.85 8.72
N TYR A 154 6.14 -16.13 8.02
CA TYR A 154 5.83 -15.67 6.68
C TYR A 154 6.94 -16.02 5.69
N LYS A 155 6.59 -15.99 4.42
CA LYS A 155 7.53 -16.09 3.31
C LYS A 155 7.21 -14.99 2.30
N VAL A 156 8.24 -14.24 1.90
CA VAL A 156 8.15 -13.24 0.84
C VAL A 156 8.71 -13.83 -0.46
N ASP A 157 7.96 -13.67 -1.55
CA ASP A 157 8.40 -13.97 -2.92
C ASP A 157 8.00 -12.80 -3.85
N GLY A 158 8.92 -11.84 -4.02
CA GLY A 158 8.66 -10.63 -4.82
C GLY A 158 7.56 -9.75 -4.22
N ASN A 159 6.37 -9.80 -4.82
CA ASN A 159 5.17 -9.08 -4.44
C ASN A 159 4.11 -9.99 -3.80
N LYS A 160 4.48 -11.22 -3.42
CA LYS A 160 3.63 -12.17 -2.73
C LYS A 160 4.13 -12.39 -1.30
N LEU A 161 3.22 -12.38 -0.34
CA LEU A 161 3.45 -12.82 1.03
C LEU A 161 2.62 -14.08 1.29
N THR A 162 3.24 -15.19 1.65
CA THR A 162 2.54 -16.31 2.29
C THR A 162 2.65 -16.12 3.79
N PHE A 163 1.52 -15.94 4.48
CA PHE A 163 1.48 -15.74 5.93
C PHE A 163 0.76 -16.90 6.62
N HIS A 164 1.44 -17.52 7.58
CA HIS A 164 0.92 -18.55 8.46
C HIS A 164 0.82 -18.03 9.88
N SER A 165 -0.36 -18.19 10.48
CA SER A 165 -0.62 -17.74 11.85
C SER A 165 -1.50 -18.76 12.59
N TYR A 166 -1.19 -18.95 13.87
CA TYR A 166 -1.93 -19.72 14.84
C TYR A 166 -2.21 -18.86 16.08
N VAL A 167 -3.46 -18.42 16.22
CA VAL A 167 -3.87 -17.43 17.23
C VAL A 167 -4.79 -18.05 18.26
N LYS A 168 -4.69 -17.60 19.51
CA LYS A 168 -5.61 -17.96 20.62
C LYS A 168 -6.00 -16.75 21.50
N GLU A 169 -6.11 -15.56 20.93
CA GLU A 169 -6.10 -14.22 21.58
C GLU A 169 -4.71 -13.80 22.08
N PRO A 170 -4.37 -12.51 21.99
CA PRO A 170 -5.14 -11.37 21.48
C PRO A 170 -5.13 -11.21 19.93
N GLY A 171 -4.44 -12.07 19.19
CA GLY A 171 -4.31 -11.94 17.73
C GLY A 171 -2.87 -11.87 17.27
N ASP A 172 -2.65 -12.07 15.98
CA ASP A 172 -1.36 -11.78 15.35
C ASP A 172 -1.54 -10.65 14.36
N TRP A 173 -0.64 -9.68 14.39
CA TRP A 173 -0.62 -8.55 13.45
C TRP A 173 0.77 -8.47 12.84
N ILE A 174 0.81 -8.27 11.53
CA ILE A 174 2.02 -7.95 10.80
C ILE A 174 1.76 -6.73 9.93
N ARG A 175 2.76 -5.87 9.80
CA ARG A 175 2.75 -4.82 8.79
C ARG A 175 3.66 -5.19 7.64
N VAL A 176 3.14 -5.12 6.43
CA VAL A 176 3.89 -5.30 5.20
C VAL A 176 4.19 -3.93 4.63
N VAL A 177 5.43 -3.73 4.22
CA VAL A 177 5.87 -2.51 3.53
C VAL A 177 6.26 -2.87 2.10
N THR A 178 5.63 -2.21 1.14
CA THR A 178 5.94 -2.34 -0.27
C THR A 178 6.61 -1.05 -0.78
N ARG A 179 7.35 -1.18 -1.88
CA ARG A 179 7.94 -0.03 -2.55
C ARG A 179 6.84 0.72 -3.29
N ALA A 180 6.79 2.05 -3.09
CA ALA A 180 5.86 2.88 -3.84
C ALA A 180 6.10 2.76 -5.34
N MET A 181 5.01 2.68 -6.08
CA MET A 181 5.08 2.75 -7.53
C MET A 181 5.53 4.15 -7.91
N ILE A 182 6.69 4.26 -8.53
CA ILE A 182 7.11 5.52 -9.14
C ILE A 182 6.42 5.55 -10.50
N PRO A 183 5.55 6.55 -10.78
CA PRO A 183 4.92 6.67 -12.09
C PRO A 183 6.00 6.61 -13.16
N ASP A 184 5.83 5.71 -14.14
CA ASP A 184 6.79 5.60 -15.22
C ASP A 184 6.79 6.93 -16.00
N THR A 185 7.85 7.71 -15.79
CA THR A 185 8.04 9.00 -16.46
C THR A 185 8.08 8.86 -17.98
N SER A 186 8.33 7.66 -18.52
CA SER A 186 8.30 7.41 -19.97
C SER A 186 6.91 7.66 -20.58
N ALA A 187 5.81 7.37 -19.85
CA ALA A 187 4.45 7.62 -20.31
C ALA A 187 4.17 9.12 -20.47
N ILE A 188 4.73 9.93 -19.56
CA ILE A 188 4.66 11.39 -19.63
C ILE A 188 5.45 11.90 -20.84
N PHE A 189 6.68 11.42 -21.02
CA PHE A 189 7.52 11.77 -22.17
C PHE A 189 6.85 11.42 -23.51
N LEU A 190 6.24 10.24 -23.62
CA LEU A 190 5.55 9.81 -24.84
C LEU A 190 4.34 10.72 -25.15
N SER A 191 3.60 11.13 -24.11
CA SER A 191 2.47 12.04 -24.25
C SER A 191 2.92 13.42 -24.78
N PHE A 192 4.04 13.94 -24.29
CA PHE A 192 4.64 15.18 -24.82
C PHE A 192 5.10 15.05 -26.28
N CYS A 193 5.74 13.94 -26.65
CA CYS A 193 6.12 13.69 -28.03
C CYS A 193 4.90 13.63 -28.96
N LEU A 194 3.80 13.01 -28.52
CA LEU A 194 2.57 12.94 -29.30
C LEU A 194 1.95 14.33 -29.53
N LEU A 195 1.91 15.16 -28.49
CA LEU A 195 1.41 16.54 -28.59
C LEU A 195 2.30 17.41 -29.49
N ALA A 196 3.62 17.26 -29.40
CA ALA A 196 4.55 17.97 -30.29
C ALA A 196 4.35 17.57 -31.77
N LEU A 197 4.10 16.28 -32.04
CA LEU A 197 3.80 15.79 -33.38
C LEU A 197 2.46 16.32 -33.92
N LEU A 198 1.44 16.43 -33.05
CA LEU A 198 0.14 17.01 -33.43
C LEU A 198 0.26 18.51 -33.75
N GLY A 199 1.01 19.27 -32.94
CA GLY A 199 1.27 20.68 -33.18
C GLY A 199 2.05 20.94 -34.47
N TRP A 200 3.03 20.09 -34.81
CA TRP A 200 3.77 20.22 -36.07
C TRP A 200 2.86 20.04 -37.28
N ARG A 201 1.91 19.09 -37.25
CA ARG A 201 0.98 18.86 -38.36
C ARG A 201 0.12 20.07 -38.70
N GLN A 202 -0.24 20.89 -37.72
CA GLN A 202 -1.02 22.12 -37.97
C GLN A 202 -0.18 23.21 -38.65
N CYS A 203 1.10 23.34 -38.28
CA CYS A 203 2.00 24.31 -38.91
C CYS A 203 2.25 24.03 -40.41
N LEU A 204 2.28 22.76 -40.82
CA LEU A 204 2.48 22.37 -42.23
C LEU A 204 1.23 22.56 -43.10
N ALA A 205 0.03 22.56 -42.52
CA ALA A 205 -1.20 22.75 -43.27
C ALA A 205 -1.36 24.21 -43.72
N ASP A 206 -0.94 25.17 -42.89
CA ASP A 206 -1.07 26.61 -43.18
C ASP A 206 -0.11 27.12 -44.28
N THR A 207 0.92 26.35 -44.66
CA THR A 207 1.89 26.77 -45.69
C THR A 207 1.51 26.44 -47.14
N ASN A 208 0.39 25.73 -47.38
CA ASN A 208 0.00 25.30 -48.73
C ASN A 208 -1.05 26.19 -49.41
N ASP A 209 -1.45 27.31 -48.81
CA ASP A 209 -2.42 28.27 -49.38
C ASP A 209 -1.75 29.48 -50.09
N LEU A 210 -0.58 29.28 -50.72
CA LEU A 210 0.12 30.28 -51.56
C LEU A 210 0.17 29.80 -53.03
#